data_AF-A0A6N6MRY2-F1
#
_entry.id   AF-A0A6N6MRY2-F1
#
_cell.length_a   1.000
_cell.length_b   1.000
_cell.length_c   1.000
_cell.angle_alpha   90.00
_cell.angle_beta   90.00
_cell.angle_gamma   90.00
#
_symmetry.space_group_name_H-M   'P 1'
#
loop_
_entity.id
_entity.type
_entity.pdbx_description
1 polymer ?
#
loop_
_entity_poly.entity_id
_entity_poly.type
_entity_poly.pdbx_seq_one_letter_code
_entity_poly.pdbx_strand_id
1 'polypeptide(L)'
;MHGFPLAAALSILQFAHSWYPLVCCSDEDCAPVEDVEQVKGGYRTHGYFIPTAEARPSQDARYHLCHHAGRLICFFVPLNG
;
A
#
# COMPACT_ATOMS: atom_id res chain seq x y z
N MET A 1 -43.72 7.74 -20.42
CA MET A 1 -42.60 8.62 -20.03
C MET A 1 -41.91 7.98 -18.83
N HIS A 2 -40.93 7.10 -19.06
CA HIS A 2 -40.24 6.38 -17.99
C HIS A 2 -39.10 7.27 -17.45
N GLY A 3 -39.30 7.84 -16.27
CA GLY A 3 -38.26 8.55 -15.54
C GLY A 3 -37.23 7.55 -15.02
N PHE A 4 -36.00 7.66 -15.51
CA PHE A 4 -34.85 6.93 -14.99
C PHE A 4 -34.55 7.40 -13.56
N PRO A 5 -34.39 6.50 -12.58
CA PRO A 5 -34.04 6.91 -11.23
C PRO A 5 -32.60 7.44 -11.23
N LEU A 6 -32.39 8.62 -10.62
CA LEU A 6 -31.06 9.11 -10.27
C LEU A 6 -30.43 8.12 -9.27
N ALA A 7 -29.59 7.22 -9.77
CA ALA A 7 -28.65 6.50 -8.92
C ALA A 7 -27.59 7.51 -8.47
N ALA A 8 -27.72 8.02 -7.24
CA ALA A 8 -26.65 8.72 -6.56
C ALA A 8 -25.47 7.76 -6.42
N ALA A 9 -24.42 7.99 -7.19
CA ALA A 9 -23.16 7.29 -7.01
C ALA A 9 -22.65 7.62 -5.61
N LEU A 10 -22.71 6.66 -4.69
CA LEU A 10 -21.99 6.73 -3.43
C LEU A 10 -20.50 6.76 -3.80
N SER A 11 -19.91 7.96 -3.81
CA SER A 11 -18.46 8.11 -3.76
C SER A 11 -18.00 7.46 -2.47
N ILE A 12 -17.51 6.23 -2.60
CA ILE A 12 -16.79 5.52 -1.54
C ILE A 12 -15.62 6.44 -1.21
N LEU A 13 -15.66 7.08 -0.04
CA LEU A 13 -14.52 7.84 0.47
C LEU A 13 -13.30 6.94 0.32
N GLN A 14 -12.34 7.36 -0.51
CA GLN A 14 -11.09 6.65 -0.69
C GLN A 14 -10.30 6.80 0.62
N PHE A 15 -10.57 5.92 1.58
CA PHE A 15 -9.75 5.68 2.77
C PHE A 15 -8.38 5.08 2.42
N ALA A 16 -8.00 5.04 1.14
CA ALA A 16 -6.75 4.49 0.64
C ALA A 16 -5.51 5.15 1.29
N HIS A 17 -5.68 6.33 1.89
CA HIS A 17 -4.57 7.12 2.41
C HIS A 17 -4.32 6.90 3.91
N SER A 18 -5.35 6.60 4.73
CA SER A 18 -5.23 6.58 6.20
C SER A 18 -5.11 5.18 6.82
N TRP A 19 -4.90 4.13 6.04
CA TRP A 19 -4.87 2.77 6.56
C TRP A 19 -3.58 2.47 7.32
N TYR A 20 -2.46 3.06 6.89
CA TYR A 20 -1.16 2.82 7.52
C TYR A 20 -0.83 3.85 8.59
N PRO A 21 -0.06 3.48 9.63
CA PRO A 21 0.30 4.41 10.68
C PRO A 21 0.99 5.67 10.12
N LEU A 22 0.70 6.84 10.69
CA LEU A 22 1.33 8.12 10.31
C LEU A 22 2.87 8.10 10.35
N VAL A 23 3.47 7.27 11.21
CA VAL A 23 4.92 7.08 11.27
C VAL A 23 5.49 6.39 10.02
N CYS A 24 4.66 5.67 9.27
CA CYS A 24 5.02 5.00 8.04
C CYS A 24 4.66 5.80 6.80
N CYS A 25 3.45 6.36 6.77
CA CYS A 25 2.92 7.03 5.59
C CYS A 25 2.05 8.19 6.08
N SER A 26 2.36 9.41 5.64
CA SER A 26 1.60 10.60 6.04
C SER A 26 0.45 10.85 5.08
N ASP A 27 -0.37 9.81 4.86
CA ASP A 27 -1.49 9.74 3.92
C ASP A 27 -1.14 9.81 2.41
N GLU A 28 -0.09 10.52 2.01
CA GLU A 28 0.26 10.69 0.57
C GLU A 28 1.48 9.89 0.12
N ASP A 29 2.25 9.35 1.07
CA ASP A 29 3.54 8.71 0.80
C ASP A 29 3.42 7.22 0.39
N CYS A 30 2.22 6.65 0.43
CA CYS A 30 1.96 5.21 0.22
C CYS A 30 1.53 4.92 -1.22
N ALA A 31 2.22 3.99 -1.88
CA ALA A 31 1.81 3.48 -3.19
C ALA A 31 1.82 1.94 -3.24
N PRO A 32 0.88 1.31 -3.96
CA PRO A 32 0.97 -0.10 -4.29
C PRO A 32 2.18 -0.35 -5.19
N VAL A 33 2.87 -1.47 -4.98
CA VAL A 33 4.02 -1.88 -5.80
C VAL A 33 3.82 -3.30 -6.31
N GLU A 34 4.24 -3.56 -7.54
CA GLU A 34 4.06 -4.86 -8.21
C GLU A 34 5.40 -5.51 -8.59
N ASP A 35 6.50 -4.75 -8.55
CA ASP A 35 7.85 -5.19 -8.93
C ASP A 35 8.63 -5.86 -7.78
N VAL A 36 7.92 -6.43 -6.82
CA VAL A 36 8.53 -7.04 -5.63
C VAL A 36 9.09 -8.42 -5.95
N GLU A 37 10.39 -8.58 -5.79
CA GLU A 37 11.07 -9.87 -5.81
C GLU A 37 11.27 -10.38 -4.38
N GLN A 38 10.68 -11.54 -4.05
CA GLN A 38 11.02 -12.25 -2.82
C GLN A 38 12.38 -12.93 -2.97
N VAL A 39 13.27 -12.67 -2.01
CA VAL A 39 14.63 -13.23 -1.99
C VAL A 39 14.91 -13.88 -0.64
N LYS A 40 16.02 -14.62 -0.53
CA LYS A 40 16.42 -15.21 0.76
C LYS A 40 16.60 -14.11 1.82
N GLY A 41 15.74 -14.14 2.84
CA GLY A 41 15.80 -13.23 4.00
C GLY A 41 15.04 -11.92 3.83
N GLY A 42 14.30 -11.71 2.73
CA GLY A 42 13.55 -10.48 2.56
C GLY A 42 13.00 -10.25 1.15
N TYR A 43 12.92 -8.98 0.78
CA TYR A 43 12.29 -8.49 -0.44
C TYR A 43 13.19 -7.49 -1.16
N ARG A 44 13.10 -7.45 -2.48
CA ARG A 44 13.71 -6.40 -3.31
C ARG A 44 12.66 -5.71 -4.17
N THR A 45 12.70 -4.38 -4.19
CA THR A 45 11.83 -3.53 -5.03
C THR A 45 12.44 -2.14 -5.09
N HIS A 46 12.29 -1.43 -6.20
CA HIS A 46 12.74 -0.04 -6.37
C HIS A 46 14.21 0.22 -5.93
N GLY A 47 15.09 -0.78 -6.06
CA GLY A 47 16.50 -0.72 -5.64
C GLY A 47 16.76 -0.90 -4.14
N TYR A 48 15.73 -1.11 -3.32
CA TYR A 48 15.84 -1.40 -1.89
C TYR A 48 15.91 -2.91 -1.62
N PHE A 49 16.62 -3.27 -0.55
CA PHE A 49 16.48 -4.58 0.10
C PHE A 49 15.80 -4.37 1.45
N ILE A 50 14.68 -5.06 1.67
CA ILE A 50 13.90 -5.01 2.92
C ILE A 50 13.98 -6.37 3.61
N PRO A 51 14.58 -6.47 4.82
CA PRO A 51 14.57 -7.71 5.60
C PRO A 51 13.15 -8.16 5.95
N THR A 52 12.91 -9.47 6.00
CA THR A 52 11.59 -10.02 6.41
C THR A 52 11.13 -9.50 7.78
N ALA A 53 12.06 -9.26 8.71
CA ALA A 53 11.76 -8.74 10.05
C ALA A 53 11.27 -7.28 10.05
N GLU A 54 11.55 -6.53 8.99
CA GLU A 54 11.11 -5.13 8.83
C GLU A 54 9.83 -5.01 7.99
N ALA A 55 9.48 -6.07 7.25
CA ALA A 55 8.24 -6.14 6.50
C ALA A 55 7.03 -6.22 7.43
N ARG A 56 5.96 -5.52 7.07
CA ARG A 56 4.73 -5.41 7.88
C ARG A 56 3.55 -5.99 7.12
N PRO A 57 2.50 -6.51 7.78
CA PRO A 57 1.35 -7.04 7.07
C PRO A 57 0.55 -5.93 6.39
N SER A 58 0.18 -6.16 5.14
CA SER A 58 -0.73 -5.32 4.36
C SER A 58 -2.19 -5.63 4.69
N GLN A 59 -3.05 -4.62 4.61
CA GLN A 59 -4.48 -4.74 4.90
C GLN A 59 -5.32 -5.21 3.71
N ASP A 60 -4.82 -5.05 2.48
CA ASP A 60 -5.55 -5.33 1.25
C ASP A 60 -4.94 -6.47 0.42
N ALA A 61 -4.05 -7.25 1.03
CA ALA A 61 -3.32 -8.34 0.41
C ALA A 61 -2.47 -7.93 -0.81
N ARG A 62 -2.11 -6.66 -0.94
CA ARG A 62 -1.13 -6.16 -1.94
C ARG A 62 0.14 -5.68 -1.26
N TYR A 63 1.23 -5.57 -2.03
CA TYR A 63 2.43 -4.92 -1.55
C TYR A 63 2.26 -3.41 -1.59
N HIS A 64 2.72 -2.72 -0.55
CA HIS A 64 2.77 -1.27 -0.50
C HIS A 64 4.12 -0.79 -0.02
N LEU A 65 4.58 0.30 -0.63
CA LEU A 65 5.84 0.95 -0.28
C LEU A 65 5.52 2.39 0.12
N CYS A 66 5.98 2.78 1.32
CA CYS A 66 5.94 4.16 1.75
C CYS A 66 7.33 4.77 1.63
N HIS A 67 7.45 5.82 0.83
CA HIS A 67 8.69 6.57 0.67
C HIS A 67 8.48 8.03 1.02
N HIS A 68 9.48 8.63 1.64
CA HIS A 68 9.48 10.07 1.90
C HIS A 68 10.88 10.64 1.63
N ALA A 69 10.95 11.72 0.84
CA ALA A 69 12.20 12.38 0.47
C ALA A 69 13.31 11.42 -0.03
N GLY A 70 12.93 10.42 -0.84
CA GLY A 70 13.86 9.43 -1.41
C GLY A 70 14.33 8.34 -0.45
N ARG A 71 13.67 8.15 0.69
CA ARG A 71 13.95 7.06 1.64
C ARG A 71 12.74 6.16 1.78
N LEU A 72 12.97 4.84 1.81
CA LEU A 72 11.96 3.87 2.23
C LEU A 72 11.74 4.01 3.73
N ILE A 73 10.48 4.20 4.13
CA ILE A 73 10.08 4.33 5.54
C ILE A 73 9.49 3.01 6.03
N CYS A 74 8.51 2.47 5.31
CA CYS A 74 7.88 1.20 5.63
C CYS A 74 7.55 0.43 4.35
N PHE A 75 7.52 -0.89 4.50
CA PHE A 75 7.14 -1.82 3.44
C PHE A 75 6.10 -2.81 3.96
N PHE A 76 5.02 -2.97 3.22
CA PHE A 76 3.90 -3.83 3.57
C PHE A 76 3.76 -4.99 2.59
N VAL A 77 3.53 -6.18 3.11
CA VAL A 77 3.48 -7.44 2.36
C VAL A 77 2.12 -8.13 2.54
N PRO A 78 1.62 -8.85 1.52
CA PRO A 78 0.42 -9.67 1.68
C PRO A 78 0.59 -10.66 2.84
N LEU A 79 -0.47 -10.86 3.63
CA LEU A 79 -0.49 -11.81 4.75
C LEU A 79 -0.28 -13.29 4.32
N ASN A 80 -0.26 -13.57 3.02
CA ASN A 80 -0.01 -14.87 2.41
C ASN A 80 1.27 -14.85 1.54
N GLY A 81 2.33 -14.22 2.04
CA GLY A 81 3.64 -14.20 1.38
C GLY A 81 4.37 -15.53 1.46
#